data_AF-A0A6N7WGG5-F1
#
_entry.id   AF-A0A6N7WGG5-F1
#
_cell.length_a   1.000
_cell.length_b   1.000
_cell.length_c   1.000
_cell.angle_alpha   90.00
_cell.angle_beta   90.00
_cell.angle_gamma   90.00
#
_symmetry.space_group_name_H-M   'P 1'
#
loop_
_entity.id
_entity.type
_entity.pdbx_description
1 polymer ?
#
loop_
_entity_poly.entity_id
_entity_poly.type
_entity_poly.pdbx_seq_one_letter_code
_entity_poly.pdbx_strand_id
1 'polypeptide(L)'
;MDWREILKTNVTHAGELEDIMHLHGEHKQEVERILERFPMSVPRYYLSLIDWNNPKDPIRRMCIPSLEENDMTGKFDTSGEAENTRLPGLQHKYGETALILSTHRCAMYCRHCFRKRLVGISEEETADNFEKAADYIREHKEISNVLISGGDALLNSNEALEHFLDVLSSMEQLDFLRIGTRTPVT
;
A
#
# COMPACT_ATOMS: atom_id res chain seq x y z
N MET A 1 15.80 17.18 -2.74
CA MET A 1 15.16 16.92 -1.44
C MET A 1 15.06 15.41 -1.30
N ASP A 2 15.51 14.83 -0.19
CA ASP A 2 15.42 13.37 0.02
C ASP A 2 13.97 12.99 0.35
N TRP A 3 13.38 12.10 -0.45
CA TRP A 3 12.00 11.67 -0.28
C TRP A 3 11.76 11.00 1.08
N ARG A 4 12.77 10.33 1.65
CA ARG A 4 12.65 9.69 2.97
C ARG A 4 12.46 10.73 4.07
N GLU A 5 13.14 11.86 3.96
CA GLU A 5 12.97 12.98 4.90
C GLU A 5 11.61 13.65 4.70
N ILE A 6 11.12 13.75 3.46
CA ILE A 6 9.75 14.25 3.19
C ILE A 6 8.72 13.36 3.90
N LEU A 7 8.83 12.03 3.78
CA LEU A 7 7.87 11.12 4.38
C LEU A 7 7.85 11.14 5.92
N LYS A 8 8.95 11.50 6.57
CA LYS A 8 8.97 11.72 8.03
C LYS A 8 8.11 12.89 8.47
N THR A 9 7.80 13.81 7.55
CA THR A 9 6.93 14.97 7.82
C THR A 9 5.46 14.68 7.56
N ASN A 10 5.11 13.47 7.09
CA ASN A 10 3.72 13.09 6.82
C ASN A 10 2.84 13.30 8.05
N VAL A 11 1.58 13.63 7.78
CA VAL A 11 0.55 13.64 8.82
C VAL A 11 0.17 12.20 9.16
N THR A 12 0.37 11.81 10.41
CA THR A 12 0.08 10.45 10.90
C THR A 12 -0.86 10.42 12.09
N HIS A 13 -1.08 11.55 12.76
CA HIS A 13 -1.93 11.65 13.94
C HIS A 13 -3.11 12.60 13.73
N ALA A 14 -4.25 12.28 14.35
CA ALA A 14 -5.47 13.11 14.28
C ALA A 14 -5.24 14.54 14.79
N GLY A 15 -4.41 14.70 15.83
CA GLY A 15 -4.10 16.02 16.42
C GLY A 15 -3.43 16.99 15.45
N GLU A 16 -2.71 16.50 14.43
CA GLU A 16 -2.10 17.36 13.41
C GLU A 16 -3.12 17.99 12.45
N LEU A 17 -4.35 17.48 12.46
CA LEU A 17 -5.48 17.97 11.67
C LEU A 17 -6.50 18.74 12.51
N GLU A 18 -6.29 18.87 13.82
CA GLU A 18 -7.28 19.41 14.75
C GLU A 18 -7.75 20.81 14.35
N ASP A 19 -6.81 21.71 14.07
CA ASP A 19 -7.12 23.09 13.68
C ASP A 19 -7.82 23.17 12.32
N ILE A 20 -7.41 22.34 11.36
CA ILE A 20 -7.88 22.39 9.97
C ILE A 20 -9.27 21.75 9.84
N MET A 21 -9.54 20.70 10.61
CA MET A 21 -10.78 19.93 10.55
C MET A 21 -11.75 20.23 11.70
N HIS A 22 -11.38 21.12 12.63
CA HIS A 22 -12.12 21.40 13.85
C HIS A 22 -12.45 20.11 14.64
N LEU A 23 -11.47 19.21 14.75
CA LEU A 23 -11.64 17.92 15.42
C LEU A 23 -11.60 18.11 16.94
N HIS A 24 -12.77 18.17 17.57
CA HIS A 24 -12.87 18.34 19.01
C HIS A 24 -13.74 17.26 19.67
N GLY A 25 -13.48 17.04 20.96
CA GLY A 25 -14.28 16.15 21.80
C GLY A 25 -14.41 14.74 21.25
N GLU A 26 -15.64 14.25 21.17
CA GLU A 26 -15.97 12.88 20.75
C GLU A 26 -15.50 12.56 19.33
N HIS A 27 -15.64 13.51 18.40
CA HIS A 27 -15.24 13.30 17.00
C HIS A 27 -13.74 12.99 16.87
N LYS A 28 -12.88 13.70 17.63
CA LYS A 28 -11.44 13.43 17.66
C LYS A 28 -11.15 12.02 18.18
N GLN A 29 -11.82 11.61 19.27
CA GLN A 29 -11.64 10.28 19.86
C GLN A 29 -12.07 9.16 18.91
N GLU A 30 -13.13 9.36 18.14
CA GLU A 30 -13.57 8.38 17.14
C GLU A 30 -12.57 8.25 15.98
N VAL A 31 -12.02 9.37 15.51
CA VAL A 31 -10.95 9.36 14.51
C VAL A 31 -9.71 8.64 15.05
N GLU A 32 -9.30 8.90 16.28
CA GLU A 32 -8.18 8.19 16.93
C GLU A 32 -8.41 6.67 16.99
N ARG A 33 -9.61 6.23 17.39
CA ARG A 33 -9.99 4.79 17.36
C ARG A 33 -9.94 4.18 15.95
N ILE A 34 -10.26 4.97 14.92
CA ILE A 34 -10.10 4.51 13.54
C ILE A 34 -8.62 4.37 13.20
N LEU A 35 -7.78 5.31 13.61
CA LEU A 35 -6.33 5.30 13.33
C LEU A 35 -5.59 4.16 14.03
N GLU A 36 -6.05 3.72 15.19
CA GLU A 36 -5.53 2.51 15.87
C GLU A 36 -5.69 1.26 15.01
N ARG A 37 -6.77 1.18 14.21
CA ARG A 37 -7.06 0.04 13.34
C ARG A 37 -6.51 0.23 11.93
N PHE A 38 -6.61 1.45 11.42
CA PHE A 38 -6.31 1.81 10.04
C PHE A 38 -5.41 3.06 10.03
N PRO A 39 -4.09 2.85 10.08
CA PRO A 39 -3.12 3.93 10.17
C PRO A 39 -3.32 4.98 9.08
N MET A 40 -2.95 6.22 9.42
CA MET A 40 -2.91 7.32 8.49
C MET A 40 -1.45 7.70 8.23
N SER A 41 -1.18 8.01 6.97
CA SER A 41 0.07 8.62 6.53
C SER A 41 -0.30 9.45 5.32
N VAL A 42 -0.17 10.77 5.41
CA VAL A 42 -0.52 11.69 4.33
C VAL A 42 0.66 12.62 4.06
N PRO A 43 1.28 12.56 2.87
CA PRO A 43 2.30 13.52 2.46
C PRO A 43 1.78 14.95 2.51
N ARG A 44 2.63 15.88 2.97
CA ARG A 44 2.27 17.30 3.04
C ARG A 44 1.91 17.88 1.67
N TYR A 45 2.56 17.39 0.61
CA TYR A 45 2.19 17.70 -0.76
C TYR A 45 0.75 17.26 -1.05
N TYR A 46 0.40 16.01 -0.78
CA TYR A 46 -0.95 15.51 -1.06
C TYR A 46 -2.03 16.23 -0.23
N LEU A 47 -1.69 16.58 1.03
CA LEU A 47 -2.56 17.37 1.90
C LEU A 47 -2.81 18.79 1.36
N SER A 48 -1.82 19.41 0.70
CA SER A 48 -1.95 20.77 0.15
C SER A 48 -2.86 20.85 -1.08
N LEU A 49 -3.18 19.72 -1.69
CA LEU A 49 -4.11 19.64 -2.81
C LEU A 49 -5.59 19.70 -2.39
N ILE A 50 -5.88 19.56 -1.09
CA ILE A 50 -7.24 19.57 -0.56
C ILE A 50 -7.83 20.98 -0.59
N ASP A 51 -9.01 21.14 -1.20
CA ASP A 51 -9.84 22.32 -0.97
C ASP A 51 -10.62 22.17 0.34
N TRP A 52 -10.11 22.78 1.41
CA TRP A 52 -10.72 22.73 2.74
C TRP A 52 -12.07 23.44 2.84
N ASN A 53 -12.43 24.29 1.87
CA ASN A 53 -13.75 24.92 1.82
C ASN A 53 -14.81 23.98 1.22
N ASN A 54 -14.38 22.90 0.56
CA ASN A 54 -15.27 21.90 -0.01
C ASN A 54 -15.39 20.67 0.91
N PRO A 55 -16.50 20.49 1.64
CA PRO A 55 -16.67 19.32 2.51
C PRO A 55 -16.71 17.99 1.74
N LYS A 56 -16.90 18.03 0.41
CA LYS A 56 -16.92 16.86 -0.49
C LYS A 56 -15.64 16.75 -1.33
N ASP A 57 -14.57 17.44 -0.96
CA ASP A 57 -13.30 17.39 -1.68
C ASP A 57 -12.84 15.93 -1.90
N PRO A 58 -12.56 15.54 -3.15
CA PRO A 58 -12.23 14.15 -3.46
C PRO A 58 -10.88 13.72 -2.90
N ILE A 59 -9.92 14.64 -2.78
CA ILE A 59 -8.57 14.34 -2.28
C ILE A 59 -8.63 14.08 -0.77
N ARG A 60 -9.38 14.91 -0.04
CA ARG A 60 -9.68 14.71 1.39
C ARG A 60 -10.26 13.32 1.62
N ARG A 61 -11.29 12.94 0.85
CA ARG A 61 -11.94 11.62 0.99
C ARG A 61 -10.99 10.45 0.73
N MET A 62 -9.90 10.64 -0.01
CA MET A 62 -8.93 9.58 -0.29
C MET A 62 -7.89 9.40 0.82
N CYS A 63 -7.60 10.42 1.63
CA CYS A 63 -6.47 10.41 2.57
C CYS A 63 -6.83 10.70 4.03
N ILE A 64 -7.96 11.34 4.29
CA ILE A 64 -8.43 11.69 5.65
C ILE A 64 -9.47 10.68 6.12
N PRO A 65 -9.33 10.09 7.33
CA PRO A 65 -10.28 9.13 7.86
C PRO A 65 -11.72 9.66 7.95
N SER A 66 -12.68 8.76 7.74
CA SER A 66 -14.12 9.01 7.95
C SER A 66 -14.68 8.13 9.06
N LEU A 67 -15.67 8.63 9.81
CA LEU A 67 -16.41 7.85 10.81
C LEU A 67 -17.10 6.62 10.22
N GLU A 68 -17.43 6.63 8.93
CA GLU A 68 -17.99 5.48 8.20
C GLU A 68 -17.06 4.26 8.23
N GLU A 69 -15.77 4.44 8.48
CA GLU A 69 -14.81 3.34 8.61
C GLU A 69 -14.95 2.55 9.92
N ASN A 70 -15.86 2.96 10.81
CA ASN A 70 -16.31 2.13 11.92
C ASN A 70 -17.27 1.02 11.48
N ASP A 71 -17.85 1.09 10.28
CA ASP A 71 -18.62 0.00 9.72
C ASP A 71 -17.71 -1.18 9.34
N MET A 72 -17.85 -2.28 10.08
CA MET A 72 -17.07 -3.51 9.91
C MET A 72 -17.86 -4.63 9.23
N THR A 73 -19.01 -4.35 8.63
CA THR A 73 -19.86 -5.37 7.99
C THR A 73 -19.29 -5.94 6.70
N GLY A 74 -18.24 -5.31 6.14
CA GLY A 74 -17.52 -5.79 4.96
C GLY A 74 -16.58 -6.96 5.20
N LYS A 75 -15.82 -7.33 4.16
CA LYS A 75 -14.73 -8.31 4.23
C LYS A 75 -13.39 -7.61 4.05
N PHE A 76 -12.36 -8.09 4.75
CA PHE A 76 -11.01 -7.57 4.62
C PHE A 76 -10.27 -8.07 3.37
N ASP A 77 -10.59 -9.29 2.92
CA ASP A 77 -10.16 -9.81 1.64
C ASP A 77 -11.30 -9.68 0.61
N THR A 78 -11.45 -8.48 0.07
CA THR A 78 -12.50 -8.17 -0.92
C THR A 78 -12.20 -8.74 -2.30
N SER A 79 -10.92 -8.97 -2.62
CA SER A 79 -10.44 -9.41 -3.93
C SER A 79 -10.16 -10.92 -4.02
N GLY A 80 -10.29 -11.64 -2.90
CA GLY A 80 -9.97 -13.06 -2.81
C GLY A 80 -8.47 -13.32 -2.97
N GLU A 81 -7.62 -12.42 -2.48
CA GLU A 81 -6.16 -12.56 -2.57
C GLU A 81 -5.68 -13.85 -1.90
N ALA A 82 -6.29 -14.23 -0.77
CA ALA A 82 -5.90 -15.43 -0.02
C ALA A 82 -6.01 -16.72 -0.86
N GLU A 83 -7.03 -16.83 -1.71
CA GLU A 83 -7.24 -18.00 -2.58
C GLU A 83 -6.17 -18.14 -3.68
N ASN A 84 -5.50 -17.03 -3.99
CA ASN A 84 -4.52 -16.94 -5.06
C ASN A 84 -3.06 -16.93 -4.55
N THR A 85 -2.88 -16.81 -3.23
CA THR A 85 -1.56 -16.84 -2.59
C THR A 85 -0.97 -18.24 -2.64
N ARG A 86 0.26 -18.37 -3.15
CA ARG A 86 0.99 -19.65 -3.26
C ARG A 86 2.01 -19.83 -2.15
N LEU A 87 2.61 -18.73 -1.73
CA LEU A 87 3.44 -18.59 -0.54
C LEU A 87 3.33 -17.15 -0.02
N PRO A 88 3.71 -16.84 1.22
CA PRO A 88 3.72 -15.48 1.73
C PRO A 88 4.36 -14.50 0.75
N GLY A 89 3.62 -13.44 0.41
CA GLY A 89 4.08 -12.45 -0.55
C GLY A 89 3.97 -12.79 -2.04
N LEU A 90 3.52 -13.99 -2.43
CA LEU A 90 3.36 -14.35 -3.85
C LEU A 90 1.94 -14.80 -4.16
N GLN A 91 1.31 -14.11 -5.10
CA GLN A 91 0.03 -14.50 -5.68
C GLN A 91 0.21 -14.97 -7.12
N HIS A 92 -0.51 -16.03 -7.48
CA HIS A 92 -0.57 -16.57 -8.85
C HIS A 92 -2.03 -16.92 -9.20
N LYS A 93 -2.77 -15.87 -9.59
CA LYS A 93 -4.20 -15.93 -9.95
C LYS A 93 -4.44 -16.23 -11.42
N TYR A 94 -3.65 -15.62 -12.29
CA TYR A 94 -3.75 -15.75 -13.74
C TYR A 94 -2.51 -16.51 -14.21
N GLY A 95 -2.67 -17.49 -15.10
CA GLY A 95 -1.60 -18.42 -15.45
C GLY A 95 -0.29 -17.75 -15.91
N GLU A 96 -0.36 -16.60 -16.58
CA GLU A 96 0.85 -15.94 -17.07
C GLU A 96 1.43 -14.90 -16.09
N THR A 97 0.74 -14.60 -14.98
CA THR A 97 1.05 -13.45 -14.12
C THR A 97 1.28 -13.84 -12.66
N ALA A 98 2.49 -13.59 -12.18
CA ALA A 98 2.79 -13.55 -10.75
C ALA A 98 2.69 -12.12 -10.20
N LEU A 99 2.19 -11.98 -8.97
CA LEU A 99 2.20 -10.73 -8.21
C LEU A 99 2.98 -10.93 -6.92
N ILE A 100 3.98 -10.07 -6.70
CA ILE A 100 4.82 -10.06 -5.50
C ILE A 100 4.37 -8.90 -4.59
N LEU A 101 3.93 -9.20 -3.38
CA LEU A 101 3.68 -8.21 -2.33
C LEU A 101 5.02 -7.89 -1.63
N SER A 102 5.80 -7.01 -2.23
CA SER A 102 7.18 -6.71 -1.79
C SER A 102 7.27 -5.93 -0.48
N THR A 103 6.22 -5.21 -0.10
CA THR A 103 6.20 -4.38 1.11
C THR A 103 4.78 -4.12 1.56
N HIS A 104 4.58 -3.84 2.85
CA HIS A 104 3.31 -3.39 3.42
C HIS A 104 3.24 -1.85 3.54
N ARG A 105 4.27 -1.14 3.09
CA ARG A 105 4.39 0.32 3.25
C ARG A 105 3.92 1.07 2.00
N CYS A 106 3.40 2.28 2.21
CA CYS A 106 3.06 3.24 1.16
C CYS A 106 3.52 4.63 1.59
N ALA A 107 3.78 5.52 0.63
CA ALA A 107 3.98 6.95 0.92
C ALA A 107 2.72 7.59 1.52
N MET A 108 1.54 7.16 1.06
CA MET A 108 0.25 7.57 1.60
C MET A 108 -0.66 6.35 1.82
N TYR A 109 -1.37 6.32 2.95
CA TYR A 109 -2.38 5.28 3.20
C TYR A 109 -3.76 5.73 2.71
N CYS A 110 -4.15 5.22 1.53
CA CYS A 110 -5.46 5.45 0.93
C CYS A 110 -6.59 4.94 1.85
N ARG A 111 -7.58 5.76 2.16
CA ARG A 111 -8.74 5.34 2.98
C ARG A 111 -9.59 4.25 2.31
N HIS A 112 -9.51 4.16 0.98
CA HIS A 112 -10.18 3.16 0.14
C HIS A 112 -9.26 1.99 -0.29
N CYS A 113 -8.12 1.79 0.39
CA CYS A 113 -7.22 0.68 0.06
C CYS A 113 -7.94 -0.67 0.18
N PHE A 114 -7.96 -1.50 -0.86
CA PHE A 114 -8.53 -2.86 -0.75
C PHE A 114 -7.63 -3.81 0.05
N ARG A 115 -6.34 -3.45 0.24
CA ARG A 115 -5.37 -4.13 1.11
C ARG A 115 -5.26 -3.49 2.49
N LYS A 116 -6.33 -2.86 2.95
CA LYS A 116 -6.38 -2.15 4.25
C LYS A 116 -6.14 -3.04 5.46
N ARG A 117 -6.25 -4.36 5.32
CA ARG A 117 -5.86 -5.37 6.33
C ARG A 117 -4.33 -5.51 6.52
N LEU A 118 -3.57 -5.14 5.49
CA LEU A 118 -2.13 -5.37 5.38
C LEU A 118 -1.35 -4.07 5.52
N VAL A 119 -1.71 -3.08 4.69
CA VAL A 119 -0.91 -1.87 4.49
C VAL A 119 -0.81 -1.05 5.78
N GLY A 120 0.43 -0.85 6.24
CA GLY A 120 0.75 -0.14 7.48
C GLY A 120 0.44 -0.88 8.77
N ILE A 121 -0.05 -2.13 8.70
CA ILE A 121 -0.54 -2.88 9.86
C ILE A 121 0.31 -4.13 10.10
N SER A 122 0.53 -4.93 9.06
CA SER A 122 1.15 -6.24 9.18
C SER A 122 2.11 -6.50 8.01
N GLU A 123 3.14 -7.29 8.27
CA GLU A 123 4.06 -7.80 7.26
C GLU A 123 3.83 -9.28 6.91
N GLU A 124 2.88 -9.94 7.58
CA GLU A 124 2.64 -11.40 7.46
C GLU A 124 2.29 -11.86 6.04
N GLU A 125 1.58 -11.03 5.25
CA GLU A 125 1.24 -11.38 3.86
C GLU A 125 2.28 -10.89 2.84
N THR A 126 3.33 -10.19 3.27
CA THR A 126 4.39 -9.70 2.38
C THR A 126 5.47 -10.74 2.13
N ALA A 127 6.26 -10.57 1.07
CA ALA A 127 7.36 -11.45 0.74
C ALA A 127 8.50 -11.26 1.75
N ASP A 128 8.54 -12.12 2.76
CA ASP A 128 9.63 -12.19 3.73
C ASP A 128 10.93 -12.69 3.11
N ASN A 129 10.81 -13.54 2.08
CA ASN A 129 11.92 -14.11 1.34
C ASN A 129 11.60 -14.10 -0.16
N PHE A 130 12.15 -13.10 -0.84
CA PHE A 130 12.02 -12.94 -2.28
C PHE A 130 12.56 -14.13 -3.07
N GLU A 131 13.61 -14.83 -2.61
CA GLU A 131 14.18 -15.96 -3.35
C GLU A 131 13.19 -17.11 -3.50
N LYS A 132 12.36 -17.38 -2.49
CA LYS A 132 11.30 -18.40 -2.61
C LYS A 132 10.26 -18.03 -3.68
N ALA A 133 9.95 -16.74 -3.79
CA ALA A 133 9.05 -16.26 -4.83
C ALA A 133 9.71 -16.37 -6.21
N ALA A 134 11.00 -16.04 -6.32
CA ALA A 134 11.77 -16.21 -7.55
C ALA A 134 11.87 -17.68 -7.97
N ASP A 135 12.13 -18.60 -7.03
CA ASP A 135 12.16 -20.04 -7.29
C ASP A 135 10.83 -20.56 -7.82
N TYR A 136 9.71 -20.16 -7.20
CA TYR A 136 8.38 -20.47 -7.72
C TYR A 136 8.22 -19.98 -9.17
N ILE A 137 8.61 -18.74 -9.47
CA ILE A 137 8.52 -18.18 -10.82
C ILE A 137 9.43 -18.91 -11.82
N ARG A 138 10.61 -19.39 -11.39
CA ARG A 138 11.51 -20.20 -12.23
C ARG A 138 10.90 -21.54 -12.59
N GLU A 139 10.20 -22.17 -11.65
CA GLU A 139 9.57 -23.49 -11.83
C GLU A 139 8.32 -23.44 -12.71
N HIS A 140 7.60 -22.31 -12.73
CA HIS A 140 6.34 -22.12 -13.46
C HIS A 140 6.58 -21.39 -14.79
N LYS A 141 6.89 -22.15 -15.85
CA LYS A 141 7.30 -21.63 -17.17
C LYS A 141 6.18 -20.92 -17.93
N GLU A 142 4.94 -21.10 -17.53
CA GLU A 142 3.80 -20.36 -18.04
C GLU A 142 3.81 -18.87 -17.62
N ILE A 143 4.52 -18.53 -16.53
CA ILE A 143 4.61 -17.16 -16.04
C ILE A 143 5.53 -16.37 -16.96
N SER A 144 4.96 -15.45 -17.71
CA SER A 144 5.66 -14.54 -18.62
C SER A 144 5.71 -13.10 -18.10
N ASN A 145 4.98 -12.79 -17.03
CA ASN A 145 5.05 -11.46 -16.45
C ASN A 145 4.94 -11.44 -14.91
N VAL A 146 5.69 -10.53 -14.31
CA VAL A 146 5.73 -10.34 -12.86
C VAL A 146 5.36 -8.90 -12.51
N LEU A 147 4.43 -8.74 -11.57
CA LEU A 147 4.05 -7.46 -10.98
C LEU A 147 4.62 -7.35 -9.56
N ILE A 148 5.59 -6.46 -9.37
CA ILE A 148 6.07 -6.07 -8.03
C ILE A 148 5.11 -5.01 -7.49
N SER A 149 4.43 -5.34 -6.39
CA SER A 149 3.40 -4.53 -5.74
C SER A 149 3.53 -4.69 -4.21
N GLY A 150 2.41 -4.71 -3.49
CA GLY A 150 2.34 -4.69 -2.02
C GLY A 150 1.42 -3.58 -1.57
N GLY A 151 1.93 -2.74 -0.67
CA GLY A 151 1.46 -1.37 -0.49
C GLY A 151 1.87 -0.53 -1.70
N ASP A 152 3.11 -0.04 -1.71
CA ASP A 152 3.70 0.69 -2.82
C ASP A 152 5.11 0.17 -3.09
N ALA A 153 5.32 -0.43 -4.27
CA ALA A 153 6.58 -1.09 -4.58
C ALA A 153 7.79 -0.14 -4.58
N LEU A 154 7.59 1.16 -4.86
CA LEU A 154 8.70 2.13 -4.84
C LEU A 154 9.11 2.59 -3.44
N LEU A 155 8.47 2.06 -2.39
CA LEU A 155 8.87 2.29 -0.99
C LEU A 155 9.92 1.27 -0.51
N ASN A 156 10.27 0.29 -1.35
CA ASN A 156 11.45 -0.53 -1.14
C ASN A 156 12.73 0.30 -1.25
N SER A 157 13.84 -0.20 -0.72
CA SER A 157 15.14 0.43 -0.95
C SER A 157 15.60 0.23 -2.40
N ASN A 158 16.53 1.07 -2.86
CA ASN A 158 17.05 0.93 -4.21
C ASN A 158 17.75 -0.42 -4.39
N GLU A 159 18.46 -0.87 -3.36
CA GLU A 159 19.17 -2.15 -3.32
C GLU A 159 18.19 -3.33 -3.43
N ALA A 160 17.04 -3.24 -2.75
CA ALA A 160 16.00 -4.26 -2.87
C ALA A 160 15.36 -4.28 -4.27
N LEU A 161 15.08 -3.11 -4.84
CA LEU A 161 14.53 -3.00 -6.20
C LEU A 161 15.52 -3.51 -7.26
N GLU A 162 16.79 -3.14 -7.14
CA GLU A 162 17.88 -3.63 -8.00
C GLU A 162 17.96 -5.15 -7.91
N HIS A 163 18.00 -5.71 -6.70
CA HIS A 163 17.99 -7.16 -6.48
C HIS A 163 16.80 -7.86 -7.15
N PHE A 164 15.58 -7.32 -6.99
CA PHE A 164 14.39 -7.88 -7.63
C PHE A 164 14.51 -7.84 -9.15
N LEU A 165 14.96 -6.71 -9.71
CA LEU A 165 15.07 -6.52 -11.15
C LEU A 165 16.17 -7.42 -11.74
N ASP A 166 17.33 -7.53 -11.11
CA ASP A 166 18.43 -8.38 -11.56
C ASP A 166 18.01 -9.85 -11.61
N VAL A 167 17.41 -10.35 -10.53
CA VAL A 167 16.97 -11.74 -10.45
C VAL A 167 15.87 -12.03 -11.47
N LEU A 168 14.84 -11.18 -11.57
CA LEU A 168 13.72 -11.43 -12.47
C LEU A 168 14.11 -11.22 -13.94
N SER A 169 14.89 -10.19 -14.28
CA SER A 169 15.30 -9.92 -15.66
C SER A 169 16.25 -10.97 -16.24
N SER A 170 16.92 -11.76 -15.38
CA SER A 170 17.73 -12.89 -15.81
C SER A 170 16.91 -14.11 -16.27
N MET A 171 15.59 -14.12 -16.02
CA MET A 171 14.71 -15.24 -16.36
C MET A 171 14.23 -15.12 -17.80
N GLU A 172 14.73 -15.98 -18.69
CA GLU A 172 14.40 -15.94 -20.13
C GLU A 172 12.89 -16.07 -20.42
N GLN A 173 12.10 -16.67 -19.53
CA GLN A 173 10.66 -16.81 -19.73
C GLN A 173 9.86 -15.52 -19.47
N LEU A 174 10.45 -14.50 -18.85
CA LEU A 174 9.74 -13.27 -18.50
C LEU A 174 9.85 -12.22 -19.61
N ASP A 175 8.70 -11.86 -20.18
CA ASP A 175 8.55 -10.79 -21.15
C ASP A 175 8.40 -9.41 -20.48
N PHE A 176 7.73 -9.37 -19.32
CA PHE A 176 7.38 -8.11 -18.65
C PHE A 176 7.64 -8.14 -17.15
N LEU A 177 8.33 -7.10 -16.68
CA LEU A 177 8.40 -6.73 -15.26
C LEU A 177 7.62 -5.43 -15.07
N ARG A 178 6.69 -5.43 -14.13
CA ARG A 178 5.80 -4.30 -13.84
C ARG A 178 5.94 -3.88 -12.39
N ILE A 179 5.81 -2.58 -12.14
CA ILE A 179 5.86 -1.99 -10.80
C ILE A 179 4.52 -1.32 -10.52
N GLY A 180 3.84 -1.77 -9.47
CA GLY A 180 2.64 -1.14 -8.94
C GLY A 180 3.01 -0.10 -7.89
N THR A 181 2.84 1.18 -8.23
CA THR A 181 3.20 2.30 -7.37
C THR A 181 2.22 3.46 -7.50
N ARG A 182 2.03 4.18 -6.40
CA ARG A 182 1.28 5.43 -6.32
C ARG A 182 2.19 6.63 -6.02
N THR A 183 3.45 6.39 -5.67
CA THR A 183 4.49 7.39 -5.42
C THR A 183 4.49 8.58 -6.40
N PRO A 184 4.30 8.42 -7.73
CA PRO A 184 4.30 9.58 -8.64
C PRO A 184 3.19 10.62 -8.37
N VAL A 185 2.13 10.27 -7.64
CA VAL A 185 1.01 11.18 -7.33
C VAL A 185 0.91 11.57 -5.85
N THR A 186 1.71 10.96 -4.95
CA THR A 186 1.62 11.15 -3.49
C THR A 186 2.89 11.70 -2.89
#